data_AF-A0A931WR77-F1
#
_entry.id   AF-A0A931WR77-F1
#
_cell.length_a   1.000
_cell.length_b   1.000
_cell.length_c   1.000
_cell.angle_alpha   90.00
_cell.angle_beta   90.00
_cell.angle_gamma   90.00
#
_symmetry.space_group_name_H-M   'P 1'
#
loop_
_entity.id
_entity.type
_entity.pdbx_description
1 polymer ?
#
loop_
_entity_poly.entity_id
_entity_poly.type
_entity_poly.pdbx_seq_one_letter_code
_entity_poly.pdbx_strand_id
1 'polypeptide(L)'
;MEEGRRFYQNLLDRVSSLPGVEIASLTREMPLFLGTPESVRVGERHADRKVVTPGHFATLRIPILQGRDFSPSDRATVAVVNETMAAQF
;
A
#
# COMPACT_ATOMS: atom_id res chain seq x y z
N MET A 1 -12.41 15.24 -1.86
CA MET A 1 -11.31 14.32 -2.24
C MET A 1 -9.94 14.93 -1.99
N GLU A 2 -9.67 16.16 -2.44
CA GLU A 2 -8.38 16.87 -2.22
C GLU A 2 -8.02 17.07 -0.73
N GLU A 3 -9.00 17.44 0.10
CA GLU A 3 -8.80 17.68 1.54
C GLU A 3 -8.41 16.41 2.30
N GLY A 4 -9.03 15.27 1.97
CA GLY A 4 -8.69 13.98 2.59
C GLY A 4 -7.26 13.56 2.28
N ARG A 5 -6.82 13.71 1.02
CA ARG A 5 -5.44 13.41 0.60
C ARG A 5 -4.44 14.28 1.38
N ARG A 6 -4.71 15.59 1.49
CA ARG A 6 -3.86 16.52 2.23
C ARG A 6 -3.82 16.22 3.72
N PHE A 7 -4.95 15.84 4.31
CA PHE A 7 -5.01 15.42 5.71
C PHE A 7 -4.10 14.21 5.98
N TYR A 8 -4.19 13.16 5.16
CA TYR A 8 -3.36 11.96 5.34
C TYR A 8 -1.87 12.23 5.12
N GLN A 9 -1.52 13.10 4.18
CA GLN A 9 -0.13 13.54 3.99
C GLN A 9 0.40 14.24 5.25
N ASN A 10 -0.32 15.25 5.75
CA ASN A 10 0.09 15.97 6.96
C ASN A 10 0.16 15.07 8.19
N LEU A 11 -0.76 14.10 8.32
CA LEU A 11 -0.73 13.11 9.39
C LEU A 11 0.53 12.25 9.31
N LEU A 12 0.85 11.74 8.11
CA LEU A 12 2.01 10.89 7.89
C LEU A 12 3.31 11.65 8.16
N ASP A 13 3.42 12.90 7.70
CA ASP A 13 4.58 13.76 7.94
C ASP A 13 4.81 13.98 9.44
N ARG A 14 3.73 14.25 10.18
CA ARG A 14 3.82 14.49 11.63
C ARG A 14 4.17 13.24 12.43
N VAL A 15 3.64 12.07 12.05
CA VAL A 15 4.00 10.80 12.70
C VAL A 15 5.46 10.44 12.38
N SER A 16 5.89 10.64 11.14
CA SER A 16 7.26 10.36 10.69
C SER A 16 8.30 11.25 11.38
N SER A 17 7.91 12.45 11.84
CA SER A 17 8.81 13.36 12.56
C SER A 17 8.94 13.06 14.06
N LEU A 18 8.24 12.05 14.60
CA LEU A 18 8.31 11.74 16.03
C LEU A 18 9.62 11.01 16.38
N PRO A 19 10.25 11.32 17.53
CA PRO A 19 11.44 10.60 17.98
C PRO A 19 11.18 9.09 18.10
N GLY A 20 12.07 8.28 17.52
CA GLY A 20 11.97 6.82 17.55
C GLY A 20 11.11 6.20 16.43
N VAL A 21 10.47 7.01 15.59
CA VAL A 21 9.82 6.51 14.37
C VAL A 21 10.87 6.40 13.26
N GLU A 22 11.10 5.18 12.78
CA GLU A 22 12.02 4.91 11.67
C GLU A 22 11.32 5.11 10.31
N ILE A 23 10.10 4.60 10.18
CA ILE A 23 9.27 4.70 8.98
C ILE A 23 7.79 4.60 9.35
N ALA A 24 6.95 5.31 8.62
CA ALA A 24 5.49 5.25 8.79
C ALA A 24 4.81 5.10 7.42
N SER A 25 3.67 4.41 7.41
CA SER A 25 2.80 4.28 6.25
C SER A 25 1.33 4.17 6.70
N LEU A 26 0.40 4.34 5.77
CA LEU A 26 -1.02 4.10 6.01
C LEU A 26 -1.50 2.95 5.15
N THR A 27 -2.45 2.20 5.69
CA THR A 27 -3.21 1.17 4.97
C THR A 27 -4.68 1.29 5.38
N ARG A 28 -5.59 0.97 4.46
CA ARG A 28 -7.03 0.95 4.76
C ARG A 28 -7.41 -0.17 5.73
N GLU A 29 -6.68 -1.28 5.66
CA GLU A 29 -6.94 -2.49 6.44
C GLU A 29 -5.67 -2.86 7.20
N MET A 30 -5.80 -3.16 8.48
CA MET A 30 -4.64 -3.52 9.30
C MET A 30 -3.93 -4.77 8.74
N PRO A 31 -2.60 -4.84 8.82
CA PRO A 31 -1.89 -6.08 8.59
C PRO A 31 -2.49 -7.20 9.44
N LEU A 32 -2.64 -8.39 8.87
CA LEU A 32 -3.24 -9.56 9.52
C LEU A 32 -4.73 -9.40 9.92
N PHE A 33 -5.44 -8.45 9.33
CA PHE A 33 -6.90 -8.36 9.49
C PHE A 33 -7.58 -9.62 8.93
N LEU A 34 -8.36 -10.31 9.78
CA LEU A 34 -9.06 -11.56 9.46
C LEU A 34 -10.52 -11.37 9.00
N GLY A 35 -10.94 -10.13 8.71
CA GLY A 35 -12.27 -9.86 8.17
C GLY A 35 -12.35 -10.06 6.66
N THR A 36 -13.50 -9.71 6.08
CA THR A 36 -13.71 -9.81 4.63
C THR A 36 -12.76 -8.85 3.89
N PRO A 37 -11.89 -9.36 2.99
CA PRO A 37 -11.01 -8.50 2.23
C PRO A 37 -11.79 -7.70 1.19
N GLU A 38 -11.30 -6.51 0.87
CA GLU A 38 -11.76 -5.84 -0.34
C GLU A 38 -11.31 -6.65 -1.56
N SER A 39 -12.24 -7.10 -2.40
CA SER A 39 -11.93 -7.93 -3.57
C SER A 39 -12.04 -7.14 -4.87
N VAL A 40 -11.17 -7.45 -5.83
CA VAL A 40 -11.21 -6.90 -7.19
C VAL A 40 -11.15 -8.04 -8.21
N ARG A 41 -11.82 -7.84 -9.35
CA ARG A 41 -11.76 -8.79 -10.46
C ARG A 41 -10.54 -8.52 -11.34
N VAL A 42 -9.71 -9.55 -11.53
CA VAL A 42 -8.53 -9.55 -12.41
C VAL A 42 -8.76 -10.64 -13.47
N GLY A 43 -9.13 -10.21 -14.68
CA GLY A 43 -9.61 -11.14 -15.72
C GLY A 43 -10.89 -11.86 -15.27
N GLU A 44 -10.82 -13.18 -15.18
CA GLU A 44 -11.91 -14.06 -14.73
C GLU A 44 -11.82 -14.43 -13.24
N ARG A 45 -10.78 -13.97 -12.54
CA ARG A 45 -10.50 -14.33 -11.14
C ARG A 45 -10.78 -13.16 -10.21
N HIS A 46 -11.01 -13.47 -8.94
CA HIS A 46 -11.04 -12.47 -7.87
C HIS A 46 -9.69 -12.48 -7.14
N ALA A 47 -9.20 -11.29 -6.79
CA ALA A 47 -8.00 -11.09 -6.00
C ALA A 47 -8.30 -10.14 -4.85
N ASP A 48 -7.62 -10.37 -3.73
CA ASP A 48 -7.68 -9.46 -2.58
C ASP A 48 -6.92 -8.17 -2.92
N ARG A 49 -7.53 -7.03 -2.59
CA ARG A 49 -7.01 -5.70 -2.85
C ARG A 49 -6.75 -5.00 -1.53
N LYS A 50 -5.53 -4.48 -1.38
CA LYS A 50 -5.17 -3.58 -0.26
C LYS A 50 -4.84 -2.21 -0.82
N VAL A 51 -5.28 -1.16 -0.12
CA VAL A 51 -4.93 0.22 -0.41
C VAL A 51 -3.93 0.69 0.63
N VAL A 52 -2.73 1.04 0.14
CA VAL A 52 -1.59 1.40 0.99
C VAL A 52 -0.92 2.66 0.45
N THR A 53 -0.20 3.38 1.30
CA THR A 53 0.65 4.50 0.88
C THR A 53 2.03 4.02 0.44
N PRO A 54 2.80 4.85 -0.28
CA PRO A 54 4.25 4.64 -0.44
C PRO A 54 4.94 4.33 0.90
N GLY A 55 5.95 3.46 0.87
CA GLY A 55 6.72 3.06 2.05
C GLY A 55 6.06 1.96 2.89
N HIS A 56 4.88 1.46 2.50
CA HIS A 56 4.19 0.40 3.25
C HIS A 56 4.98 -0.90 3.31
N PHE A 57 5.51 -1.36 2.17
CA PHE A 57 6.30 -2.58 2.13
C PHE A 57 7.58 -2.46 2.97
N ALA A 58 8.26 -1.31 2.92
CA ALA A 58 9.41 -1.04 3.76
C ALA A 58 9.05 -1.01 5.26
N THR A 59 7.89 -0.44 5.63
CA THR A 59 7.38 -0.44 7.01
C THR A 59 7.20 -1.86 7.55
N LEU A 60 6.74 -2.79 6.71
CA LEU A 60 6.55 -4.20 7.06
C LEU A 60 7.77 -5.08 6.75
N ARG A 61 8.87 -4.50 6.26
CA ARG A 61 10.08 -5.22 5.82
C ARG A 61 9.80 -6.28 4.77
N ILE A 62 8.87 -6.00 3.86
CA ILE A 62 8.55 -6.84 2.71
C ILE A 62 9.40 -6.37 1.52
N PRO A 63 10.29 -7.21 0.97
CA PRO A 63 11.11 -6.82 -0.18
C PRO A 63 10.30 -6.80 -1.47
N ILE A 64 10.53 -5.80 -2.33
CA ILE A 64 10.07 -5.80 -3.71
C ILE A 64 11.08 -6.60 -4.54
N LEU A 65 10.64 -7.74 -5.08
CA LEU A 65 11.51 -8.64 -5.85
C LEU A 65 11.85 -8.09 -7.24
N GLN A 66 10.90 -7.39 -7.87
CA GLN A 66 11.06 -6.79 -9.18
C GLN A 66 10.27 -5.49 -9.28
N GLY A 67 10.83 -4.49 -9.96
CA GLY A 67 10.20 -3.18 -10.12
C GLY A 67 10.50 -2.24 -8.95
N ARG A 68 9.49 -1.52 -8.47
CA ARG A 68 9.62 -0.51 -7.41
C ARG A 68 8.35 -0.40 -6.58
N ASP A 69 8.48 0.24 -5.42
CA ASP A 69 7.32 0.69 -4.64
C ASP A 69 6.56 1.83 -5.34
N PHE A 70 5.39 2.16 -4.80
CA PHE A 70 4.60 3.33 -5.15
C PHE A 70 5.37 4.63 -4.91
N SER A 71 5.10 5.62 -5.75
CA SER A 71 5.66 6.96 -5.67
C SER A 71 4.56 8.03 -5.71
N PRO A 72 4.72 9.17 -5.01
CA PRO A 72 3.81 10.31 -5.16
C PRO A 72 3.69 10.83 -6.60
N SER A 73 4.66 10.51 -7.47
CA SER A 73 4.65 10.88 -8.89
C SER A 73 3.83 9.93 -9.77
N ASP A 74 3.27 8.84 -9.23
CA ASP A 74 2.49 7.88 -10.00
C ASP A 74 1.18 8.53 -10.48
N ARG A 75 1.05 8.68 -11.81
CA ARG A 75 -0.09 9.36 -12.46
C ARG A 75 -1.15 8.42 -13.02
N ALA A 76 -0.81 7.13 -13.14
CA ALA A 76 -1.73 6.09 -13.60
C ALA A 76 -2.09 5.17 -12.42
N THR A 77 -3.15 4.39 -12.58
CA THR A 77 -3.47 3.30 -11.64
C THR A 77 -2.37 2.25 -11.69
N VAL A 78 -1.54 2.21 -10.65
CA VAL A 78 -0.47 1.24 -10.48
C VAL A 78 -0.82 0.23 -9.39
N ALA A 79 -0.31 -0.99 -9.51
CA ALA A 79 -0.50 -2.05 -8.53
C ALA A 79 0.82 -2.79 -8.30
N VAL A 80 1.00 -3.26 -7.07
CA VAL A 80 2.03 -4.26 -6.71
C VAL A 80 1.28 -5.56 -6.43
N VAL A 81 1.73 -6.65 -7.04
CA VAL A 81 1.14 -7.98 -6.88
C VAL A 81 2.08 -8.88 -6.10
N ASN A 82 1.54 -9.88 -5.40
CA ASN A 82 2.37 -10.88 -4.73
C ASN A 82 2.97 -11.87 -5.75
N GLU A 83 3.96 -12.65 -5.30
CA GLU A 83 4.66 -13.63 -6.14
C GLU A 83 3.70 -14.67 -6.75
N THR A 84 2.71 -15.13 -5.98
CA THR A 84 1.70 -16.09 -6.45
C THR A 84 0.90 -15.55 -7.64
N MET A 85 0.47 -14.29 -7.60
CA MET A 85 -0.22 -13.66 -8.71
C MET A 85 0.72 -13.45 -9.90
N ALA A 86 1.95 -13.00 -9.66
CA ALA A 86 2.95 -12.81 -10.71
C ALA A 86 3.32 -14.12 -11.43
N ALA A 87 3.22 -15.28 -10.76
CA ALA A 87 3.47 -16.58 -11.38
C ALA A 87 2.27 -17.12 -12.19
N GLN A 88 1.06 -16.56 -11.99
CA GLN A 88 -0.17 -17.03 -12.64
C GLN A 88 -0.58 -16.23 -13.89
N PHE A 89 0.01 -15.05 -14.09
CA PHE A 89 -0.29 -14.10 -15.17
C PHE A 89 0.99 -13.68 -15.87
#